data_AF-A0A2V3XZ36-F1
#
_entry.id   AF-A0A2V3XZ36-F1
#
_cell.length_a   1.000
_cell.length_b   1.000
_cell.length_c   1.000
_cell.angle_alpha   90.00
_cell.angle_beta   90.00
_cell.angle_gamma   90.00
#
_symmetry.space_group_name_H-M   'P 1'
#
loop_
_entity.id
_entity.type
_entity.pdbx_description
1 polymer ?
#
loop_
_entity_poly.entity_id
_entity_poly.type
_entity_poly.pdbx_seq_one_letter_code
_entity_poly.pdbx_strand_id
1 'polypeptide(L)'
;MINIRLLTAAAAAAALLCLTGCQPKEDPLHLGNNAIVLETDEGRNGLYVKDADNGGASGDSLFGERCFIDCSHAQLSYYGLDTEELTEIKLGDLLAGDEVTIDLRESEVKKAGNGSASAEKIQLMTQRISAENQSDGKSGDSGSGSSDSGSSGSSSYGSDNTNSADSDRPRQAEANAEVPGSQAASLEESDYKGFAEQIQHIFSERDIEALAQLCAYPVYVTTEANTEGLDVADAAGLKAQKDDIFTDAMLQAVAGVDPDRLTPSQAGIFVGSESGSPGLFFSLAEDGYLKIMGINAEVLSQ
;
A
#
# COMPACT_ATOMS: atom_id res chain seq x y z
N MET A 1 11.98 0.65 75.38
CA MET A 1 11.25 1.80 74.79
C MET A 1 11.83 2.06 73.42
N ILE A 2 11.21 1.53 72.38
CA ILE A 2 11.68 1.68 70.99
C ILE A 2 11.37 3.13 70.57
N ASN A 3 12.39 3.86 70.13
CA ASN A 3 12.34 5.29 69.84
C ASN A 3 11.36 5.57 68.69
N ILE A 4 10.19 6.12 69.02
CA ILE A 4 9.12 6.51 68.10
C ILE A 4 9.61 7.49 67.00
N ARG A 5 10.70 8.22 67.26
CA ARG A 5 11.37 9.14 66.33
C ARG A 5 12.12 8.41 65.19
N LEU A 6 12.56 7.16 65.40
CA LEU A 6 13.24 6.37 64.36
C LEU A 6 12.22 5.74 63.38
N LEU A 7 11.02 5.40 63.87
CA LEU A 7 9.94 4.86 63.04
C LEU A 7 9.36 5.91 62.07
N THR A 8 9.31 7.17 62.48
CA THR A 8 8.74 8.26 61.66
C THR A 8 9.66 8.67 60.51
N ALA A 9 10.98 8.62 60.71
CA ALA A 9 11.96 8.91 59.64
C ALA A 9 12.02 7.78 58.60
N ALA A 10 11.88 6.52 59.01
CA ALA A 10 11.84 5.37 58.10
C ALA A 10 10.56 5.36 57.24
N ALA A 11 9.41 5.76 57.79
CA ALA A 11 8.16 5.84 57.05
C ALA A 11 8.16 6.97 55.99
N ALA A 12 8.79 8.11 56.28
CA ALA A 12 8.90 9.22 55.33
C ALA A 12 9.86 8.90 54.15
N ALA A 13 10.94 8.14 54.40
CA ALA A 13 11.84 7.68 53.34
C ALA A 13 11.20 6.59 52.46
N ALA A 14 10.36 5.72 53.04
CA ALA A 14 9.60 4.72 52.28
C ALA A 14 8.47 5.34 51.43
N ALA A 15 7.85 6.44 51.89
CA ALA A 15 6.83 7.14 51.13
C ALA A 15 7.39 7.95 49.94
N LEU A 16 8.64 8.45 50.04
CA LEU A 16 9.29 9.18 48.94
C LEU A 16 9.85 8.24 47.85
N LEU A 17 10.09 6.97 48.16
CA LEU A 17 10.48 5.92 47.20
C LEU A 17 9.29 5.29 46.44
N CYS A 18 8.05 5.60 46.81
CA CYS A 18 6.84 5.10 46.14
C CYS A 18 6.28 6.05 45.07
N LEU A 19 6.88 7.24 44.87
CA LEU A 19 6.44 8.20 43.85
C LEU A 19 7.23 8.15 42.55
N THR A 20 8.18 7.23 42.40
CA THR A 20 8.84 6.96 41.13
C THR A 20 8.14 5.81 40.41
N GLY A 21 7.24 6.16 39.50
CA GLY A 21 7.12 5.41 38.25
C GLY A 21 6.02 4.36 38.12
N CYS A 22 4.79 4.65 38.51
CA CYS A 22 3.66 4.23 37.66
C CYS A 22 3.31 5.44 36.79
N GLN A 23 4.17 5.77 35.82
CA GLN A 23 3.66 6.51 34.67
C GLN A 23 2.61 5.59 34.02
N PRO A 24 1.44 6.11 33.61
CA PRO A 24 0.61 5.37 32.67
C PRO A 24 1.55 4.94 31.55
N LYS A 25 1.56 3.65 31.19
CA LYS A 25 2.27 3.23 29.98
C LYS A 25 1.61 4.02 28.86
N GLU A 26 2.29 5.05 28.37
CA GLU A 26 1.81 5.80 27.22
C GLU A 26 1.71 4.80 26.08
N ASP A 27 0.55 4.80 25.41
CA ASP A 27 0.30 3.95 24.26
C ASP A 27 1.18 4.47 23.11
N PRO A 28 2.27 3.75 22.76
CA PRO A 28 3.28 4.27 21.84
C PRO A 28 2.66 4.59 20.48
N LEU A 29 3.11 5.68 19.86
CA LEU A 29 2.68 6.06 18.52
C LEU A 29 3.63 5.43 17.49
N HIS A 30 3.07 4.62 16.61
CA HIS A 30 3.72 4.05 15.43
C HIS A 30 3.55 5.01 14.26
N LEU A 31 4.67 5.52 13.76
CA LEU A 31 4.70 6.56 12.76
C LEU A 31 4.93 5.99 11.36
N GLY A 32 4.33 6.62 10.36
CA GLY A 32 4.74 6.45 8.97
C GLY A 32 4.37 5.09 8.36
N ASN A 33 3.22 4.53 8.72
CA ASN A 33 2.76 3.28 8.10
C ASN A 33 2.17 3.61 6.71
N ASN A 34 2.85 3.17 5.65
CA ASN A 34 2.44 3.49 4.28
C ASN A 34 1.20 2.68 3.87
N ALA A 35 0.23 3.35 3.28
CA ALA A 35 -1.02 2.75 2.85
C ALA A 35 -1.52 3.39 1.55
N ILE A 36 -2.22 2.62 0.72
CA ILE A 36 -2.91 3.13 -0.48
C ILE A 36 -4.38 3.26 -0.16
N VAL A 37 -4.93 4.45 -0.38
CA VAL A 37 -6.36 4.73 -0.24
C VAL A 37 -7.15 3.91 -1.27
N LEU A 38 -8.13 3.13 -0.81
CA LEU A 38 -9.05 2.40 -1.66
C LEU A 38 -10.31 3.22 -1.96
N GLU A 39 -10.89 3.83 -0.92
CA GLU A 39 -12.04 4.72 -1.01
C GLU A 39 -12.20 5.51 0.29
N THR A 40 -12.88 6.65 0.23
CA THR A 40 -13.28 7.43 1.40
C THR A 40 -14.74 7.16 1.76
N ASP A 41 -15.04 7.14 3.06
CA ASP A 41 -16.39 7.04 3.61
C ASP A 41 -16.63 8.21 4.56
N GLU A 42 -17.09 9.33 3.99
CA GLU A 42 -17.43 10.53 4.76
C GLU A 42 -18.58 10.29 5.75
N GLY A 43 -19.45 9.31 5.49
CA GLY A 43 -20.57 8.97 6.37
C GLY A 43 -20.12 8.34 7.68
N ARG A 44 -19.02 7.59 7.65
CA ARG A 44 -18.33 7.04 8.84
C ARG A 44 -17.08 7.82 9.24
N ASN A 45 -16.82 8.95 8.56
CA ASN A 45 -15.67 9.81 8.77
C ASN A 45 -14.33 9.04 8.76
N GLY A 46 -14.16 8.18 7.76
CA GLY A 46 -12.97 7.35 7.60
C GLY A 46 -12.70 6.97 6.15
N LEU A 47 -11.73 6.08 5.94
CA LEU A 47 -11.38 5.59 4.62
C LEU A 47 -11.00 4.11 4.70
N TYR A 48 -11.10 3.41 3.57
CA TYR A 48 -10.49 2.10 3.42
C TYR A 48 -9.12 2.22 2.80
N VAL A 49 -8.17 1.47 3.32
CA VAL A 49 -6.81 1.41 2.82
C VAL A 49 -6.36 -0.03 2.68
N LYS A 50 -5.33 -0.23 1.86
CA LYS A 50 -4.47 -1.41 1.88
C LYS A 50 -3.04 -0.98 2.19
N ASP A 51 -2.17 -1.90 2.60
CA ASP A 51 -0.76 -1.56 2.73
C ASP A 51 -0.20 -1.08 1.37
N ALA A 52 0.65 -0.05 1.39
CA ALA A 52 1.36 0.42 0.19
C ALA A 52 2.58 -0.44 -0.11
N ASP A 53 3.22 -0.94 0.95
CA ASP A 53 4.31 -1.89 0.93
C ASP A 53 3.77 -3.28 1.25
N ASN A 54 4.29 -4.36 0.64
CA ASN A 54 3.86 -5.73 0.92
C ASN A 54 4.34 -6.23 2.31
N GLY A 55 3.89 -5.57 3.39
CA GLY A 55 4.41 -5.73 4.73
C GLY A 55 5.71 -4.94 4.91
N GLY A 56 5.82 -4.19 6.00
CA GLY A 56 7.08 -3.52 6.37
C GLY A 56 8.21 -4.52 6.65
N ALA A 57 9.26 -4.10 7.36
CA ALA A 57 10.43 -4.94 7.67
C ALA A 57 10.12 -6.28 8.39
N SER A 58 8.89 -6.51 8.85
CA SER A 58 8.42 -7.76 9.45
C SER A 58 7.70 -8.71 8.49
N GLY A 59 7.42 -8.32 7.23
CA GLY A 59 6.59 -9.12 6.30
C GLY A 59 5.11 -9.23 6.70
N ASP A 60 4.74 -8.75 7.89
CA ASP A 60 3.37 -8.65 8.34
C ASP A 60 2.70 -7.42 7.71
N SER A 61 1.68 -7.68 6.90
CA SER A 61 0.77 -6.67 6.36
C SER A 61 -0.07 -6.09 7.50
N LEU A 62 0.16 -4.80 7.81
CA LEU A 62 -0.49 -4.14 8.95
C LEU A 62 -1.96 -3.87 8.67
N PHE A 63 -2.26 -3.42 7.45
CA PHE A 63 -3.61 -3.08 6.99
C PHE A 63 -4.27 -4.18 6.17
N GLY A 64 -3.51 -5.15 5.65
CA GLY A 64 -4.05 -6.17 4.76
C GLY A 64 -4.48 -5.59 3.42
N GLU A 65 -5.30 -6.36 2.71
CA GLU A 65 -5.94 -5.95 1.46
C GLU A 65 -7.02 -4.87 1.66
N ARG A 66 -7.55 -4.75 2.88
CA ARG A 66 -8.63 -3.82 3.20
C ARG A 66 -8.79 -3.63 4.70
N CYS A 67 -8.31 -2.50 5.22
CA CYS A 67 -8.56 -2.04 6.58
C CYS A 67 -9.36 -0.74 6.57
N PHE A 68 -10.34 -0.63 7.46
CA PHE A 68 -11.06 0.62 7.70
C PHE A 68 -10.29 1.49 8.69
N ILE A 69 -10.04 2.75 8.33
CA ILE A 69 -9.35 3.73 9.17
C ILE A 69 -10.33 4.81 9.58
N ASP A 70 -10.66 4.85 10.88
CA ASP A 70 -11.44 5.94 11.49
C ASP A 70 -10.58 7.21 11.58
N CYS A 71 -11.09 8.30 11.01
CA CYS A 71 -10.45 9.60 10.96
C CYS A 71 -11.11 10.64 11.87
N SER A 72 -12.02 10.22 12.76
CA SER A 72 -12.78 11.11 13.65
C SER A 72 -11.94 11.99 14.55
N HIS A 73 -10.72 11.55 14.84
CA HIS A 73 -9.75 12.29 15.64
C HIS A 73 -8.41 12.46 14.93
N ALA A 74 -8.34 12.11 13.64
CA ALA A 74 -7.10 12.15 12.88
C ALA A 74 -6.83 13.57 12.35
N GLN A 75 -5.56 13.99 12.40
CA GLN A 75 -5.10 15.15 11.65
C GLN A 75 -4.76 14.76 10.21
N LEU A 76 -5.36 15.42 9.22
CA LEU A 76 -5.11 15.15 7.81
C LEU A 76 -4.26 16.26 7.19
N SER A 77 -3.17 15.88 6.52
CA SER A 77 -2.24 16.86 5.94
C SER A 77 -1.60 16.41 4.64
N TYR A 78 -1.09 17.36 3.86
CA TYR A 78 -0.26 17.13 2.67
C TYR A 78 0.99 18.01 2.77
N TYR A 79 2.15 17.49 2.34
CA TYR A 79 3.38 18.27 2.24
C TYR A 79 3.70 18.56 0.77
N GLY A 80 3.58 19.83 0.37
CA GLY A 80 3.91 20.25 -0.99
C GLY A 80 5.42 20.35 -1.18
N LEU A 81 6.02 19.54 -2.07
CA LEU A 81 7.47 19.65 -2.34
C LEU A 81 7.82 20.96 -3.06
N ASP A 82 6.86 21.55 -3.79
CA ASP A 82 7.06 22.84 -4.47
C ASP A 82 6.92 24.04 -3.52
N THR A 83 6.06 23.91 -2.50
CA THR A 83 5.79 24.99 -1.54
C THR A 83 6.60 24.86 -0.25
N GLU A 84 7.15 23.68 0.02
CA GLU A 84 7.75 23.27 1.30
C GLU A 84 6.83 23.47 2.52
N GLU A 85 5.51 23.56 2.28
CA GLU A 85 4.51 23.86 3.30
C GLU A 85 3.63 22.64 3.63
N LEU A 86 3.34 22.47 4.92
CA LEU A 86 2.35 21.51 5.40
C LEU A 86 0.95 22.13 5.30
N THR A 87 0.10 21.57 4.45
CA THR A 87 -1.28 22.02 4.24
C THR A 87 -2.24 21.04 4.91
N GLU A 88 -3.16 21.53 5.73
CA GLU A 88 -4.26 20.72 6.26
C GLU A 88 -5.26 20.41 5.12
N ILE A 89 -5.65 19.15 5.01
CA ILE A 89 -6.60 18.68 3.99
C ILE A 89 -7.80 18.01 4.66
N LYS A 90 -8.90 17.86 3.94
CA LYS A 90 -10.10 17.17 4.40
C LYS A 90 -10.10 15.74 3.90
N LEU A 91 -10.93 14.90 4.53
CA LEU A 91 -11.11 13.50 4.10
C LEU A 91 -11.56 13.41 2.64
N GLY A 92 -12.49 14.26 2.21
CA GLY A 92 -12.96 14.32 0.82
C GLY A 92 -11.92 14.82 -0.18
N ASP A 93 -10.79 15.35 0.28
CA ASP A 93 -9.67 15.69 -0.61
C ASP A 93 -8.83 14.46 -0.97
N LEU A 94 -8.93 13.34 -0.23
CA LEU A 94 -8.24 12.08 -0.53
C LEU A 94 -9.00 11.27 -1.59
N LEU A 95 -8.27 10.68 -2.54
CA LEU A 95 -8.80 9.90 -3.64
C LEU A 95 -8.29 8.45 -3.59
N ALA A 96 -9.04 7.55 -4.22
CA ALA A 96 -8.56 6.18 -4.44
C ALA A 96 -7.25 6.19 -5.23
N GLY A 97 -6.27 5.40 -4.78
CA GLY A 97 -4.92 5.35 -5.33
C GLY A 97 -3.95 6.36 -4.73
N ASP A 98 -4.42 7.31 -3.93
CA ASP A 98 -3.52 8.19 -3.17
C ASP A 98 -2.68 7.36 -2.19
N GLU A 99 -1.37 7.59 -2.17
CA GLU A 99 -0.49 7.00 -1.17
C GLU A 99 -0.46 7.90 0.06
N VAL A 100 -0.65 7.32 1.24
CA VAL A 100 -0.70 8.04 2.51
C VAL A 100 0.20 7.36 3.54
N THR A 101 0.73 8.15 4.48
CA THR A 101 1.23 7.62 5.75
C THR A 101 0.19 7.75 6.83
N ILE A 102 0.05 6.72 7.65
CA ILE A 102 -0.90 6.66 8.75
C ILE A 102 -0.14 6.44 10.05
N ASP A 103 -0.30 7.37 10.99
CA ASP A 103 0.22 7.24 12.34
C ASP A 103 -0.85 6.61 13.24
N LEU A 104 -0.50 5.52 13.91
CA LEU A 104 -1.40 4.70 14.74
C LEU A 104 -0.82 4.51 16.13
N ARG A 105 -1.66 4.43 17.16
CA ARG A 105 -1.20 4.00 18.48
C ARG A 105 -1.02 2.48 18.52
N GLU A 106 -0.16 1.97 19.40
CA GLU A 106 0.11 0.52 19.52
C GLU A 106 -1.18 -0.28 19.78
N SER A 107 -2.11 0.28 20.55
CA SER A 107 -3.42 -0.33 20.76
C SER A 107 -4.28 -0.45 19.49
N GLU A 108 -4.07 0.42 18.51
CA GLU A 108 -4.76 0.44 17.22
C GLU A 108 -4.06 -0.43 16.16
N VAL A 109 -2.73 -0.56 16.23
CA VAL A 109 -1.94 -1.49 15.39
C VAL A 109 -2.48 -2.93 15.48
N LYS A 110 -2.79 -3.40 16.69
CA LYS A 110 -3.36 -4.74 16.92
C LYS A 110 -4.78 -4.89 16.36
N LYS A 111 -5.53 -3.79 16.23
CA LYS A 111 -6.88 -3.78 15.65
C LYS A 111 -6.83 -3.69 14.13
N ALA A 112 -5.84 -3.00 13.57
CA ALA A 112 -5.62 -2.91 12.12
C ALA A 112 -5.54 -4.30 11.47
N GLY A 113 -4.81 -5.24 12.09
CA GLY A 113 -4.76 -6.64 11.65
C GLY A 113 -6.10 -7.41 11.75
N ASN A 114 -7.11 -6.86 12.43
CA ASN A 114 -8.48 -7.36 12.45
C ASN A 114 -9.42 -6.60 11.50
N GLY A 115 -8.87 -5.73 10.63
CA GLY A 115 -9.58 -5.03 9.56
C GLY A 115 -10.10 -3.63 9.92
N SER A 116 -9.77 -3.08 11.10
CA SER A 116 -10.13 -1.69 11.42
C SER A 116 -9.22 -1.06 12.49
N ALA A 117 -8.88 0.22 12.33
CA ALA A 117 -8.10 0.99 13.31
C ALA A 117 -8.51 2.47 13.33
N SER A 118 -8.15 3.20 14.39
CA SER A 118 -8.24 4.66 14.46
C SER A 118 -6.89 5.32 14.18
N ALA A 119 -6.87 6.29 13.28
CA ALA A 119 -5.68 7.08 13.00
C ALA A 119 -5.52 8.27 13.96
N GLU A 120 -4.27 8.59 14.30
CA GLU A 120 -3.90 9.84 14.96
C GLU A 120 -3.58 10.92 13.91
N LYS A 121 -2.91 10.51 12.83
CA LYS A 121 -2.55 11.40 11.72
C LYS A 121 -2.55 10.63 10.41
N ILE A 122 -2.96 11.31 9.34
CA ILE A 122 -2.84 10.83 7.97
C ILE A 122 -2.16 11.91 7.13
N GLN A 123 -1.15 11.52 6.38
CA GLN A 123 -0.43 12.43 5.49
C GLN A 123 -0.37 11.90 4.06
N LEU A 124 -0.83 12.69 3.11
CA LEU A 124 -0.76 12.40 1.67
C LEU A 124 0.69 12.51 1.17
N MET A 125 1.19 11.45 0.54
CA MET A 125 2.55 11.33 -0.01
C MET A 125 2.63 11.78 -1.48
N THR A 126 1.65 11.42 -2.31
CA THR A 126 1.70 11.67 -3.75
C THR A 126 1.29 13.09 -4.10
N GLN A 127 2.12 13.80 -4.87
CA GLN A 127 1.69 15.03 -5.52
C GLN A 127 0.74 14.69 -6.66
N ARG A 128 -0.48 15.23 -6.64
CA ARG A 128 -1.20 15.43 -7.89
C ARG A 128 -0.50 16.56 -8.61
N ILE A 129 0.16 16.25 -9.72
CA ILE A 129 0.53 17.27 -10.70
C ILE A 129 -0.80 17.88 -11.14
N SER A 130 -1.16 19.04 -10.59
CA SER A 130 -2.31 19.80 -11.07
C SER A 130 -2.12 20.00 -12.56
N ALA A 131 -3.00 19.44 -13.37
CA ALA A 131 -3.07 19.67 -14.81
C ALA A 131 -3.58 21.09 -15.12
N GLU A 132 -3.03 22.09 -14.43
CA GLU A 132 -3.26 23.51 -14.64
C GLU A 132 -1.91 24.21 -14.88
N ASN A 133 -1.12 23.69 -15.82
CA ASN A 133 -0.04 24.45 -16.47
C ASN A 133 0.28 23.84 -17.85
N GLN A 134 -0.77 23.61 -18.66
CA GLN A 134 -0.57 23.58 -20.11
C GLN A 134 -0.54 25.01 -20.64
N SER A 135 0.68 25.43 -20.98
CA SER A 135 1.01 26.42 -22.01
C SER A 135 0.29 27.77 -21.96
N ASP A 136 0.91 28.75 -21.30
CA ASP A 136 0.78 30.15 -21.71
C ASP A 136 2.13 30.71 -22.16
N GLY A 137 2.44 30.39 -23.42
CA GLY A 137 3.57 30.89 -24.19
C GLY A 137 3.10 31.70 -25.41
N LYS A 138 2.45 32.83 -25.14
CA LYS A 138 2.52 34.12 -25.89
C LYS A 138 2.71 34.09 -27.42
N SER A 139 1.66 34.42 -28.17
CA SER A 139 1.63 35.34 -29.35
C SER A 139 0.24 35.25 -30.00
N GLY A 140 -0.44 36.28 -30.48
CA GLY A 140 -0.31 37.73 -30.49
C GLY A 140 -1.55 38.29 -31.22
N ASP A 141 -2.15 39.33 -30.63
CA ASP A 141 -2.90 40.45 -31.24
C ASP A 141 -3.76 40.25 -32.51
N SER A 142 -5.08 40.48 -32.41
CA SER A 142 -5.78 41.68 -32.95
C SER A 142 -7.26 41.45 -33.35
N GLY A 143 -8.15 42.29 -32.81
CA GLY A 143 -9.13 43.03 -33.61
C GLY A 143 -10.59 42.56 -33.71
N SER A 144 -11.48 43.39 -33.13
CA SER A 144 -12.87 43.72 -33.56
C SER A 144 -13.97 42.65 -33.39
N GLY A 145 -15.21 42.92 -32.96
CA GLY A 145 -15.94 44.15 -32.65
C GLY A 145 -17.34 43.81 -32.10
N SER A 146 -18.06 44.85 -31.69
CA SER A 146 -19.42 44.98 -31.11
C SER A 146 -20.52 44.13 -31.78
N SER A 147 -21.74 43.87 -31.27
CA SER A 147 -22.69 44.64 -30.43
C SER A 147 -23.96 43.80 -30.16
N ASP A 148 -24.65 44.08 -29.03
CA ASP A 148 -26.11 44.20 -28.80
C ASP A 148 -27.08 43.11 -29.33
N SER A 149 -27.86 42.42 -28.49
CA SER A 149 -29.20 42.79 -27.94
C SER A 149 -30.04 41.49 -28.00
N GLY A 150 -31.06 41.16 -27.21
CA GLY A 150 -31.87 41.77 -26.17
C GLY A 150 -33.15 40.92 -26.02
N SER A 151 -33.85 41.08 -24.89
CA SER A 151 -35.25 40.64 -24.59
C SER A 151 -35.51 39.13 -24.37
N SER A 152 -35.93 38.69 -23.17
CA SER A 152 -37.13 38.97 -22.35
C SER A 152 -38.31 38.02 -22.67
N GLY A 153 -38.87 37.41 -21.62
CA GLY A 153 -40.01 36.50 -21.73
C GLY A 153 -40.28 35.69 -20.47
N SER A 154 -40.80 36.35 -19.44
CA SER A 154 -41.40 35.75 -18.24
C SER A 154 -42.76 35.11 -18.53
N SER A 155 -43.07 33.96 -17.91
CA SER A 155 -44.33 33.78 -17.17
C SER A 155 -44.36 32.46 -16.40
N SER A 156 -44.73 32.59 -15.13
CA SER A 156 -44.99 31.53 -14.14
C SER A 156 -46.28 30.75 -14.46
N TYR A 157 -46.46 29.59 -13.81
CA TYR A 157 -47.48 29.29 -12.78
C TYR A 157 -47.66 27.77 -12.64
N GLY A 158 -47.72 27.27 -11.41
CA GLY A 158 -48.26 25.93 -11.11
C GLY A 158 -47.52 25.18 -10.01
N SER A 159 -47.81 25.51 -8.76
CA SER A 159 -47.47 24.75 -7.56
C SER A 159 -48.09 23.34 -7.58
N ASP A 160 -47.42 22.34 -6.98
CA ASP A 160 -48.00 21.57 -5.88
C ASP A 160 -46.98 20.64 -5.19
N ASN A 161 -47.03 20.67 -3.86
CA ASN A 161 -46.28 19.88 -2.87
C ASN A 161 -46.75 18.41 -2.85
N THR A 162 -45.85 17.47 -2.52
CA THR A 162 -46.00 16.56 -1.35
C THR A 162 -44.77 15.67 -1.15
N ASN A 163 -44.29 15.60 0.09
CA ASN A 163 -43.34 14.62 0.64
C ASN A 163 -43.90 13.19 0.58
N SER A 164 -43.01 12.19 0.43
CA SER A 164 -42.98 11.00 1.30
C SER A 164 -41.71 10.20 1.09
N ALA A 165 -41.03 9.89 2.19
CA ALA A 165 -39.97 8.90 2.31
C ALA A 165 -40.57 7.48 2.32
N ASP A 166 -39.91 6.50 1.71
CA ASP A 166 -39.68 5.18 2.34
C ASP A 166 -38.62 4.33 1.61
N SER A 167 -37.62 3.96 2.41
CA SER A 167 -36.76 2.77 2.54
C SER A 167 -36.78 1.59 1.54
N ASP A 168 -35.57 1.08 1.30
CA ASP A 168 -35.15 -0.35 1.37
C ASP A 168 -35.38 -1.34 0.21
N ARG A 169 -34.29 -1.63 -0.56
CA ARG A 169 -33.46 -2.89 -0.56
C ARG A 169 -32.76 -3.18 -1.92
N PRO A 170 -31.68 -4.01 -1.92
CA PRO A 170 -30.44 -3.71 -2.62
C PRO A 170 -30.28 -4.44 -3.96
N ARG A 171 -29.54 -3.82 -4.89
CA ARG A 171 -28.89 -4.54 -5.99
C ARG A 171 -27.43 -4.74 -5.64
N GLN A 172 -27.14 -5.98 -5.26
CA GLN A 172 -25.82 -6.58 -5.34
C GLN A 172 -25.48 -6.79 -6.83
N ALA A 173 -24.18 -6.67 -7.16
CA ALA A 173 -23.51 -6.93 -8.44
C ALA A 173 -23.09 -5.69 -9.25
N GLU A 174 -21.94 -5.12 -8.88
CA GLU A 174 -20.97 -4.55 -9.82
C GLU A 174 -19.61 -5.12 -9.35
N ALA A 175 -19.22 -6.30 -9.86
CA ALA A 175 -18.36 -6.43 -11.04
C ALA A 175 -17.08 -5.62 -10.87
N ASN A 176 -15.97 -6.30 -10.59
CA ASN A 176 -14.62 -5.80 -10.84
C ASN A 176 -14.60 -5.29 -12.28
N ALA A 177 -14.74 -3.99 -12.47
CA ALA A 177 -14.41 -3.38 -13.73
C ALA A 177 -12.88 -3.41 -13.82
N GLU A 178 -12.36 -4.38 -14.57
CA GLU A 178 -11.00 -4.33 -15.11
C GLU A 178 -10.77 -2.91 -15.64
N VAL A 179 -9.82 -2.19 -15.04
CA VAL A 179 -9.42 -0.89 -15.56
C VAL A 179 -8.73 -1.16 -16.91
N PRO A 180 -9.32 -0.72 -18.04
CA PRO A 180 -8.72 -0.96 -19.35
C PRO A 180 -7.35 -0.28 -19.40
N GLY A 181 -6.29 -1.04 -19.68
CA GLY A 181 -4.91 -0.55 -19.71
C GLY A 181 -4.11 -0.73 -18.40
N SER A 182 -4.62 -1.46 -17.41
CA SER A 182 -3.84 -1.83 -16.22
C SER A 182 -2.85 -2.96 -16.49
N GLN A 183 -1.72 -3.00 -15.76
CA GLN A 183 -0.72 -4.08 -15.87
C GLN A 183 -1.31 -5.47 -15.61
N ALA A 184 -2.30 -5.57 -14.71
CA ALA A 184 -3.02 -6.82 -14.46
C ALA A 184 -3.78 -7.32 -15.70
N ALA A 185 -4.48 -6.43 -16.41
CA ALA A 185 -5.17 -6.77 -17.66
C ALA A 185 -4.17 -7.18 -18.76
N SER A 186 -3.06 -6.46 -18.90
CA SER A 186 -1.99 -6.84 -19.84
C SER A 186 -1.40 -8.23 -19.52
N LEU A 187 -1.27 -8.56 -18.24
CA LEU A 187 -0.84 -9.89 -17.80
C LEU A 187 -1.90 -10.95 -18.07
N GLU A 188 -3.19 -10.66 -17.87
CA GLU A 188 -4.29 -11.58 -18.20
C GLU A 188 -4.36 -11.90 -19.70
N GLU A 189 -3.97 -10.96 -20.57
CA GLU A 189 -3.83 -11.17 -22.01
C GLU A 189 -2.54 -11.91 -22.41
N SER A 190 -1.60 -12.08 -21.47
CA SER A 190 -0.32 -12.78 -21.70
C SER A 190 -0.39 -14.28 -21.39
N ASP A 191 0.65 -15.03 -21.78
CA ASP A 191 0.80 -16.45 -21.40
C ASP A 191 1.52 -16.61 -20.05
N TYR A 192 1.03 -15.92 -19.01
CA TYR A 192 1.66 -15.95 -17.69
C TYR A 192 1.66 -17.33 -17.03
N LYS A 193 0.65 -18.16 -17.36
CA LYS A 193 0.57 -19.55 -16.89
C LYS A 193 1.65 -20.41 -17.51
N GLY A 194 1.82 -20.35 -18.84
CA GLY A 194 2.91 -21.04 -19.53
C GLY A 194 4.29 -20.57 -19.06
N PHE A 195 4.42 -19.28 -18.73
CA PHE A 195 5.65 -18.74 -18.14
C PHE A 195 5.93 -19.29 -16.72
N ALA A 196 4.89 -19.43 -15.89
CA ALA A 196 5.02 -20.05 -14.57
C ALA A 196 5.42 -21.53 -14.69
N GLU A 197 4.85 -22.28 -15.64
CA GLU A 197 5.25 -23.66 -15.95
C GLU A 197 6.71 -23.75 -16.43
N GLN A 198 7.14 -22.82 -17.29
CA GLN A 198 8.53 -22.72 -17.73
C GLN A 198 9.48 -22.51 -16.55
N ILE A 199 9.12 -21.63 -15.62
CA ILE A 199 9.89 -21.41 -14.38
C ILE A 199 9.95 -22.68 -13.55
N GLN A 200 8.82 -23.39 -13.35
CA GLN A 200 8.80 -24.65 -12.61
C GLN A 200 9.74 -25.69 -13.23
N HIS A 201 9.75 -25.79 -14.56
CA HIS A 201 10.66 -26.69 -15.27
C HIS A 201 12.14 -26.31 -15.04
N ILE A 202 12.49 -25.03 -15.18
CA ILE A 202 13.85 -24.52 -14.93
C ILE A 202 14.31 -24.83 -13.51
N PHE A 203 13.45 -24.63 -12.51
CA PHE A 203 13.75 -24.97 -11.11
C PHE A 203 13.91 -26.48 -10.92
N SER A 204 13.09 -27.32 -11.55
CA SER A 204 13.21 -28.78 -11.47
C SER A 204 14.56 -29.31 -11.99
N GLU A 205 15.14 -28.65 -12.99
CA GLU A 205 16.45 -28.98 -13.55
C GLU A 205 17.61 -28.21 -12.90
N ARG A 206 17.29 -27.27 -12.00
CA ARG A 206 18.24 -26.30 -11.42
C ARG A 206 19.04 -25.60 -12.53
N ASP A 207 18.39 -25.19 -13.63
CA ASP A 207 19.07 -24.57 -14.77
C ASP A 207 19.27 -23.06 -14.56
N ILE A 208 20.47 -22.68 -14.12
CA ILE A 208 20.81 -21.27 -13.87
C ILE A 208 20.99 -20.47 -15.16
N GLU A 209 21.32 -21.13 -16.27
CA GLU A 209 21.52 -20.48 -17.56
C GLU A 209 20.17 -20.07 -18.13
N ALA A 210 19.19 -20.97 -18.08
CA ALA A 210 17.82 -20.68 -18.47
C ALA A 210 17.17 -19.64 -17.54
N LEU A 211 17.36 -19.77 -16.21
CA LEU A 211 16.84 -18.81 -15.24
C LEU A 211 17.33 -17.38 -15.53
N ALA A 212 18.64 -17.22 -15.78
CA ALA A 212 19.24 -15.92 -16.08
C ALA A 212 18.68 -15.26 -17.35
N GLN A 213 18.22 -16.04 -18.34
CA GLN A 213 17.59 -15.50 -19.55
C GLN A 213 16.18 -14.94 -19.30
N LEU A 214 15.51 -15.44 -18.26
CA LEU A 214 14.17 -15.00 -17.88
C LEU A 214 14.19 -13.75 -17.00
N CYS A 215 15.32 -13.37 -16.40
CA CYS A 215 15.41 -12.17 -15.58
C CYS A 215 15.39 -10.87 -16.38
N ALA A 216 14.74 -9.84 -15.84
CA ALA A 216 14.99 -8.46 -16.20
C ALA A 216 16.08 -7.91 -15.31
N TYR A 217 17.15 -7.38 -15.92
CA TYR A 217 18.29 -6.85 -15.20
C TYR A 217 18.19 -5.32 -15.04
N PRO A 218 18.56 -4.76 -13.88
CA PRO A 218 18.95 -5.48 -12.66
C PRO A 218 17.78 -6.25 -12.03
N VAL A 219 18.06 -7.44 -11.49
CA VAL A 219 17.07 -8.30 -10.82
C VAL A 219 17.33 -8.25 -9.32
N TYR A 220 16.29 -8.02 -8.51
CA TYR A 220 16.43 -8.00 -7.06
C TYR A 220 16.50 -9.42 -6.51
N VAL A 221 17.54 -9.75 -5.75
CA VAL A 221 17.77 -11.10 -5.21
C VAL A 221 18.04 -11.05 -3.72
N THR A 222 17.23 -11.79 -2.95
CA THR A 222 17.45 -12.05 -1.52
C THR A 222 17.79 -13.52 -1.32
N THR A 223 18.79 -13.81 -0.50
CA THR A 223 19.21 -15.16 -0.13
C THR A 223 19.50 -15.22 1.37
N GLU A 224 19.66 -16.41 1.95
CA GLU A 224 20.09 -16.50 3.36
C GLU A 224 21.48 -15.89 3.62
N ALA A 225 22.34 -15.83 2.60
CA ALA A 225 23.64 -15.17 2.70
C ALA A 225 23.54 -13.64 2.62
N ASN A 226 22.44 -13.11 2.08
CA ASN A 226 22.19 -11.68 1.93
C ASN A 226 20.69 -11.34 2.05
N THR A 227 20.25 -11.18 3.30
CA THR A 227 18.86 -10.90 3.67
C THR A 227 18.44 -9.45 3.42
N GLU A 228 19.39 -8.53 3.22
CA GLU A 228 19.11 -7.13 2.83
C GLU A 228 18.71 -7.01 1.35
N GLY A 229 18.93 -8.08 0.57
CA GLY A 229 18.72 -8.13 -0.87
C GLY A 229 19.79 -7.41 -1.67
N LEU A 230 19.90 -7.73 -2.94
CA LEU A 230 20.90 -7.19 -3.86
C LEU A 230 20.30 -7.00 -5.24
N ASP A 231 20.48 -5.82 -5.83
CA ASP A 231 20.26 -5.60 -7.25
C ASP A 231 21.39 -6.25 -8.05
N VAL A 232 21.11 -7.44 -8.57
CA VAL A 232 22.05 -8.20 -9.39
C VAL A 232 22.04 -7.62 -10.80
N ALA A 233 23.15 -7.00 -11.19
CA ALA A 233 23.24 -6.21 -12.42
C ALA A 233 23.19 -7.03 -13.72
N ASP A 234 23.61 -8.29 -13.70
CA ASP A 234 23.71 -9.11 -14.92
C ASP A 234 23.64 -10.63 -14.65
N ALA A 235 23.61 -11.39 -15.75
CA ALA A 235 23.57 -12.85 -15.72
C ALA A 235 24.79 -13.49 -15.06
N ALA A 236 25.97 -12.87 -15.10
CA ALA A 236 27.15 -13.42 -14.44
C ALA A 236 27.01 -13.32 -12.91
N GLY A 237 26.52 -12.18 -12.42
CA GLY A 237 26.21 -11.97 -11.00
C GLY A 237 25.13 -12.91 -10.47
N LEU A 238 24.11 -13.20 -11.28
CA LEU A 238 23.05 -14.14 -10.89
C LEU A 238 23.58 -15.57 -10.82
N LYS A 239 24.37 -15.99 -11.81
CA LYS A 239 24.97 -17.33 -11.86
C LYS A 239 25.90 -17.63 -10.69
N ALA A 240 26.57 -16.60 -10.17
CA ALA A 240 27.43 -16.73 -9.00
C ALA A 240 26.64 -17.13 -7.72
N GLN A 241 25.33 -16.90 -7.69
CA GLN A 241 24.44 -17.19 -6.56
C GLN A 241 23.61 -18.47 -6.77
N LYS A 242 23.99 -19.32 -7.73
CA LYS A 242 23.24 -20.52 -8.11
C LYS A 242 22.81 -21.38 -6.91
N ASP A 243 23.76 -21.69 -6.03
CA ASP A 243 23.53 -22.62 -4.92
C ASP A 243 22.65 -21.97 -3.83
N ASP A 244 22.74 -20.66 -3.67
CA ASP A 244 21.93 -19.87 -2.74
C ASP A 244 20.50 -19.61 -3.25
N ILE A 245 20.27 -19.71 -4.56
CA ILE A 245 18.93 -19.59 -5.18
C ILE A 245 18.23 -20.95 -5.24
N PHE A 246 18.91 -22.01 -5.67
CA PHE A 246 18.31 -23.35 -5.82
C PHE A 246 18.37 -24.16 -4.51
N THR A 247 17.91 -23.56 -3.41
CA THR A 247 17.75 -24.24 -2.13
C THR A 247 16.57 -25.23 -2.19
N ASP A 248 16.59 -26.25 -1.32
CA ASP A 248 15.50 -27.24 -1.30
C ASP A 248 14.15 -26.59 -0.95
N ALA A 249 14.14 -25.55 -0.10
CA ALA A 249 12.95 -24.79 0.25
C ALA A 249 12.38 -24.02 -0.95
N MET A 250 13.24 -23.33 -1.72
CA MET A 250 12.84 -22.62 -2.93
C MET A 250 12.31 -23.57 -4.01
N LEU A 251 12.96 -24.72 -4.19
CA LEU A 251 12.53 -25.75 -5.14
C LEU A 251 11.16 -26.30 -4.79
N GLN A 252 10.92 -26.59 -3.49
CA GLN A 252 9.62 -27.06 -3.03
C GLN A 252 8.55 -25.98 -3.18
N ALA A 253 8.87 -24.73 -2.85
CA ALA A 253 7.96 -23.60 -2.97
C ALA A 253 7.50 -23.38 -4.43
N VAL A 254 8.44 -23.32 -5.38
CA VAL A 254 8.13 -23.13 -6.80
C VAL A 254 7.35 -24.34 -7.37
N ALA A 255 7.76 -25.56 -7.03
CA ALA A 255 7.07 -26.78 -7.49
C ALA A 255 5.66 -26.95 -6.90
N GLY A 256 5.38 -26.34 -5.75
CA GLY A 256 4.08 -26.42 -5.07
C GLY A 256 3.01 -25.49 -5.66
N VAL A 257 3.40 -24.54 -6.51
CA VAL A 257 2.46 -23.59 -7.14
C VAL A 257 1.59 -24.31 -8.17
N ASP A 258 0.29 -24.01 -8.15
CA ASP A 258 -0.67 -24.42 -9.17
C ASP A 258 -0.85 -23.26 -10.18
N PRO A 259 -0.33 -23.36 -11.42
CA PRO A 259 -0.44 -22.29 -12.41
C PRO A 259 -1.88 -21.87 -12.73
N ASP A 260 -2.85 -22.77 -12.56
CA ASP A 260 -4.26 -22.45 -12.83
C ASP A 260 -4.91 -21.58 -11.76
N ARG A 261 -4.29 -21.52 -10.57
CA ARG A 261 -4.74 -20.69 -9.43
C ARG A 261 -3.99 -19.37 -9.33
N LEU A 262 -3.04 -19.11 -10.22
CA LEU A 262 -2.34 -17.83 -10.28
C LEU A 262 -3.30 -16.75 -10.77
N THR A 263 -3.29 -15.61 -10.08
CA THR A 263 -4.07 -14.43 -10.43
C THR A 263 -3.12 -13.27 -10.70
N PRO A 264 -3.15 -12.68 -11.91
CA PRO A 264 -2.40 -11.47 -12.20
C PRO A 264 -2.76 -10.33 -11.24
N SER A 265 -1.76 -9.52 -10.90
CA SER A 265 -1.94 -8.30 -10.13
C SER A 265 -1.26 -7.13 -10.84
N GLN A 266 -1.48 -5.91 -10.36
CA GLN A 266 -0.79 -4.73 -10.90
C GLN A 266 0.73 -4.81 -10.70
N ALA A 267 1.19 -5.44 -9.62
CA ALA A 267 2.61 -5.65 -9.39
C ALA A 267 3.13 -6.70 -10.38
N GLY A 268 2.43 -7.83 -10.50
CA GLY A 268 2.89 -8.97 -11.25
C GLY A 268 2.32 -10.26 -10.67
N ILE A 269 3.05 -11.35 -10.83
CA ILE A 269 2.66 -12.67 -10.38
C ILE A 269 3.78 -13.25 -9.54
N PHE A 270 3.40 -13.75 -8.36
CA PHE A 270 4.29 -14.44 -7.45
C PHE A 270 4.22 -15.96 -7.65
N VAL A 271 5.37 -16.62 -7.69
CA VAL A 271 5.52 -18.07 -7.79
C VAL A 271 6.40 -18.52 -6.63
N GLY A 272 5.80 -19.11 -5.62
CA GLY A 272 6.51 -19.61 -4.45
C GLY A 272 5.57 -20.02 -3.33
N SER A 273 6.09 -19.96 -2.10
CA SER A 273 5.36 -20.34 -0.89
C SER A 273 4.16 -19.43 -0.66
N GLU A 274 3.06 -19.99 -0.14
CA GLU A 274 1.88 -19.21 0.28
C GLU A 274 2.22 -18.17 1.38
N SER A 275 3.32 -18.38 2.12
CA SER A 275 3.85 -17.41 3.10
C SER A 275 4.58 -16.21 2.48
N GLY A 276 4.68 -16.13 1.15
CA GLY A 276 5.40 -15.06 0.44
C GLY A 276 6.92 -15.22 0.36
N SER A 277 7.49 -16.22 1.06
CA SER A 277 8.91 -16.59 0.97
C SER A 277 9.12 -18.06 1.33
N PRO A 278 10.02 -18.80 0.65
CA PRO A 278 10.76 -18.38 -0.54
C PRO A 278 9.88 -18.39 -1.81
N GLY A 279 10.27 -17.62 -2.82
CA GLY A 279 9.59 -17.54 -4.10
C GLY A 279 10.19 -16.49 -5.03
N LEU A 280 9.57 -16.29 -6.18
CA LEU A 280 9.98 -15.28 -7.16
C LEU A 280 8.79 -14.52 -7.69
N PHE A 281 9.08 -13.39 -8.31
CA PHE A 281 8.08 -12.48 -8.83
C PHE A 281 8.42 -12.10 -10.26
N PHE A 282 7.42 -12.22 -11.14
CA PHE A 282 7.55 -11.88 -12.55
C PHE A 282 6.42 -10.97 -13.02
N SER A 283 6.70 -10.17 -14.05
CA SER A 283 5.75 -9.24 -14.66
C SER A 283 6.13 -9.00 -16.13
N LEU A 284 5.34 -8.21 -16.86
CA LEU A 284 5.75 -7.72 -18.18
C LEU A 284 6.80 -6.62 -17.99
N ALA A 285 7.97 -6.81 -18.61
CA ALA A 285 8.98 -5.76 -18.69
C ALA A 285 8.57 -4.65 -19.69
N GLU A 286 9.36 -3.57 -19.78
CA GLU A 286 9.10 -2.45 -20.71
C GLU A 286 9.02 -2.89 -22.18
N ASP A 287 9.68 -4.00 -22.53
CA ASP A 287 9.65 -4.58 -23.86
C ASP A 287 8.40 -5.44 -24.15
N GLY A 288 7.49 -5.56 -23.17
CA GLY A 288 6.24 -6.31 -23.26
C GLY A 288 6.41 -7.83 -23.11
N TYR A 289 7.60 -8.32 -22.75
CA TYR A 289 7.83 -9.74 -22.49
C TYR A 289 7.77 -10.06 -21.00
N LEU A 290 7.29 -11.25 -20.67
CA LEU A 290 7.31 -11.76 -19.31
C LEU A 290 8.75 -11.98 -18.85
N LYS A 291 9.08 -11.41 -17.70
CA LYS A 291 10.41 -11.42 -17.12
C LYS A 291 10.34 -11.51 -15.59
N ILE A 292 11.31 -12.20 -15.00
CA ILE A 292 11.49 -12.28 -13.55
C ILE A 292 12.11 -10.96 -13.08
N MET A 293 11.41 -10.26 -12.19
CA MET A 293 11.85 -8.97 -11.63
C MET A 293 12.57 -9.16 -10.29
N GLY A 294 12.21 -10.22 -9.55
CA GLY A 294 12.78 -10.49 -8.23
C GLY A 294 12.77 -11.97 -7.86
N ILE A 295 13.76 -12.37 -7.06
CA ILE A 295 13.94 -13.72 -6.53
C ILE A 295 14.21 -13.62 -5.03
N ASN A 296 13.37 -14.24 -4.22
CA ASN A 296 13.56 -14.35 -2.78
C ASN A 296 13.77 -15.82 -2.39
N ALA A 297 15.02 -16.20 -2.18
CA ALA A 297 15.40 -17.54 -1.73
C ALA A 297 15.57 -17.63 -0.20
N GLU A 298 15.33 -16.55 0.54
CA GLU A 298 15.37 -16.55 2.00
C GLU A 298 14.18 -17.34 2.57
N VAL A 299 14.46 -18.17 3.59
CA VAL A 299 13.41 -18.86 4.34
C VAL A 299 13.10 -18.05 5.59
N LEU A 300 11.91 -17.45 5.64
CA LEU A 300 11.42 -16.83 6.87
C LEU A 300 11.23 -17.92 7.93
N SER A 301 12.01 -17.86 9.01
CA SER A 301 11.84 -18.76 10.16
C SER A 301 10.49 -18.44 10.83
N GLN A 302 9.57 -19.41 10.82
CA GLN A 302 8.29 -19.38 11.53
C GLN A 302 8.45 -19.34 13.05
#